data_AF-A0A7X4YT98-F1
#
_entry.id   AF-A0A7X4YT98-F1
#
_cell.length_a   1.000
_cell.length_b   1.000
_cell.length_c   1.000
_cell.angle_alpha   90.00
_cell.angle_beta   90.00
_cell.angle_gamma   90.00
#
_symmetry.space_group_name_H-M   'P 1'
#
loop_
_entity.id
_entity.type
_entity.pdbx_description
1 polymer ?
#
loop_
_entity_poly.entity_id
_entity_poly.type
_entity_poly.pdbx_seq_one_letter_code
_entity_poly.pdbx_strand_id
1 'polypeptide(L)'
;MKIELHLDRTAAGNGGIIKPLHGVNNGPIGYGSLVDVSHHYKAAEFPLVRLHDPNFPHPREIDIHTIFPDFSRDPEDPASYDFAKSDYYVRMVADTGARILWRLGESIEHTPTKYYVYPPEDYAKWAGICIGIIRHYNQGWADGFHYGIQYWEIWNEPEGGGGLMWNGTEEQYYDLYRVAAPIIKAYDPTLKIGGYSAAQAKAVPHFFERFLGMCREERLPLDFFSWHSYNDDPELVRELSLYVREGLDRHGFAETESHFNEWNFFDAQWETLFLPGNEYYRRDLFERAKNEQGASYAAAVLAVLQDCPVDEANYYDGQPTALWCGLFDYYGVPTKTYYTFLRFNELRRFARRAEAKSESEGIYVCAGVNGVIGGSEDDKENGREGGEGAVEPAAAAMISNYRGQSGFYVIGIRGLPEGERWIAEEYRTDRERTDRLAALHELDRTGLLKLFISRHTVVYLKLRRA
;
A
#
# COMPACT_ATOMS: atom_id res chain seq x y z
N MET A 1 -10.89 29.29 5.97
CA MET A 1 -9.88 28.23 6.18
C MET A 1 -8.85 28.31 5.05
N LYS A 2 -7.59 27.93 5.29
CA LYS A 2 -6.49 28.25 4.37
C LYS A 2 -5.65 27.00 4.04
N ILE A 3 -5.33 26.86 2.76
CA ILE A 3 -4.43 25.86 2.21
C ILE A 3 -3.37 26.62 1.42
N GLU A 4 -2.10 26.26 1.54
CA GLU A 4 -1.01 26.88 0.77
C GLU A 4 -0.25 25.80 0.00
N LEU A 5 -0.03 26.07 -1.28
CA LEU A 5 0.76 25.28 -2.23
C LEU A 5 1.94 26.15 -2.67
N HIS A 6 3.16 25.75 -2.33
CA HIS A 6 4.38 26.47 -2.68
C HIS A 6 5.09 25.75 -3.82
N LEU A 7 4.76 26.11 -5.06
CA LEU A 7 5.29 25.43 -6.25
C LEU A 7 6.77 25.73 -6.50
N ASP A 8 7.31 26.78 -5.90
CA ASP A 8 8.71 27.21 -5.95
C ASP A 8 9.60 26.51 -4.89
N ARG A 9 9.00 25.75 -3.97
CA ARG A 9 9.71 25.12 -2.85
C ARG A 9 9.58 23.61 -2.88
N THR A 10 10.68 22.93 -2.60
CA THR A 10 10.72 21.47 -2.48
C THR A 10 10.33 21.09 -1.06
N ALA A 11 9.38 20.16 -0.92
CA ALA A 11 9.06 19.60 0.39
C ALA A 11 10.30 18.94 1.00
N ALA A 12 10.49 19.10 2.32
CA ALA A 12 11.57 18.44 3.04
C ALA A 12 11.36 16.92 3.09
N GLY A 13 12.45 16.16 3.03
CA GLY A 13 12.45 14.68 3.08
C GLY A 13 12.38 13.99 1.71
N ASN A 14 12.85 12.75 1.65
CA ASN A 14 12.73 11.82 0.51
C ASN A 14 13.24 12.35 -0.84
N GLY A 15 14.36 13.08 -0.85
CA GLY A 15 14.97 13.58 -2.09
C GLY A 15 14.09 14.56 -2.89
N GLY A 16 13.00 15.06 -2.29
CA GLY A 16 12.09 15.99 -2.93
C GLY A 16 11.15 15.36 -3.95
N ILE A 17 10.93 14.03 -3.94
CA ILE A 17 9.96 13.34 -4.81
C ILE A 17 8.74 12.85 -4.02
N ILE A 18 7.68 12.49 -4.72
CA ILE A 18 6.51 11.83 -4.11
C ILE A 18 6.79 10.33 -4.10
N LYS A 19 6.83 9.74 -2.91
CA LYS A 19 7.07 8.32 -2.71
C LYS A 19 5.92 7.49 -3.31
N PRO A 20 6.22 6.44 -4.08
CA PRO A 20 5.21 5.55 -4.66
C PRO A 20 4.68 4.58 -3.59
N LEU A 21 3.92 5.10 -2.63
CA LEU A 21 3.36 4.36 -1.49
C LEU A 21 1.90 3.93 -1.73
N HIS A 22 1.49 3.84 -2.99
CA HIS A 22 0.15 3.45 -3.39
C HIS A 22 0.09 1.98 -3.80
N GLY A 23 0.86 1.09 -3.16
CA GLY A 23 0.75 -0.35 -3.37
C GLY A 23 -0.59 -0.90 -2.88
N VAL A 24 -0.88 -2.15 -3.24
CA VAL A 24 -2.10 -2.85 -2.82
C VAL A 24 -1.77 -4.26 -2.35
N ASN A 25 -2.69 -4.89 -1.64
CA ASN A 25 -2.67 -6.33 -1.47
C ASN A 25 -3.42 -6.97 -2.65
N ASN A 26 -3.01 -8.20 -2.96
CA ASN A 26 -3.60 -9.10 -3.94
C ASN A 26 -3.73 -8.59 -5.39
N GLY A 27 -3.92 -9.57 -6.27
CA GLY A 27 -3.94 -9.41 -7.71
C GLY A 27 -5.28 -8.98 -8.32
N PRO A 28 -5.26 -8.65 -9.62
CA PRO A 28 -6.36 -8.00 -10.35
C PRO A 28 -7.55 -8.90 -10.68
N ILE A 29 -7.58 -10.12 -10.19
CA ILE A 29 -8.50 -11.16 -10.64
C ILE A 29 -9.34 -11.68 -9.46
N GLY A 30 -10.64 -11.83 -9.70
CA GLY A 30 -11.63 -12.27 -8.73
C GLY A 30 -12.60 -13.29 -9.32
N TYR A 31 -13.31 -14.00 -8.44
CA TYR A 31 -14.38 -14.95 -8.81
C TYR A 31 -13.98 -15.96 -9.91
N GLY A 32 -12.79 -16.55 -9.77
CA GLY A 32 -12.27 -17.56 -10.70
C GLY A 32 -12.08 -17.11 -12.14
N SER A 33 -11.59 -15.89 -12.31
CA SER A 33 -11.25 -15.20 -13.57
C SER A 33 -12.45 -14.60 -14.28
N LEU A 34 -13.66 -14.70 -13.70
CA LEU A 34 -14.85 -14.07 -14.28
C LEU A 34 -14.79 -12.54 -14.16
N VAL A 35 -14.13 -12.03 -13.12
CA VAL A 35 -13.88 -10.59 -12.94
C VAL A 35 -12.38 -10.34 -13.07
N ASP A 36 -11.99 -9.64 -14.12
CA ASP A 36 -10.60 -9.25 -14.41
C ASP A 36 -10.50 -7.72 -14.53
N VAL A 37 -9.82 -7.11 -13.56
CA VAL A 37 -9.54 -5.67 -13.51
C VAL A 37 -8.09 -5.33 -13.81
N SER A 38 -7.36 -6.20 -14.54
CA SER A 38 -5.93 -6.02 -14.84
C SER A 38 -5.62 -4.72 -15.56
N HIS A 39 -6.53 -4.25 -16.42
CA HIS A 39 -6.42 -2.95 -17.08
C HIS A 39 -6.46 -1.77 -16.10
N HIS A 40 -7.22 -1.89 -15.00
CA HIS A 40 -7.25 -0.89 -13.93
C HIS A 40 -5.97 -0.90 -13.09
N TYR A 41 -5.41 -2.07 -12.81
CA TYR A 41 -4.09 -2.20 -12.17
C TYR A 41 -2.99 -1.56 -13.02
N LYS A 42 -2.97 -1.84 -14.32
CA LYS A 42 -2.04 -1.24 -15.28
C LYS A 42 -2.18 0.29 -15.35
N ALA A 43 -3.40 0.81 -15.30
CA ALA A 43 -3.64 2.25 -15.30
C ALA A 43 -3.21 2.95 -13.98
N ALA A 44 -3.43 2.29 -12.85
CA ALA A 44 -3.04 2.80 -11.53
C ALA A 44 -1.53 2.63 -11.26
N GLU A 45 -0.85 1.76 -12.02
CA GLU A 45 0.58 1.45 -11.87
C GLU A 45 0.96 1.20 -10.42
N PHE A 46 0.26 0.27 -9.79
CA PHE A 46 0.54 -0.09 -8.40
C PHE A 46 2.02 -0.54 -8.28
N PRO A 47 2.82 0.11 -7.40
CA PRO A 47 4.26 -0.08 -7.36
C PRO A 47 4.68 -1.39 -6.69
N LEU A 48 3.79 -1.95 -5.86
CA LEU A 48 3.98 -3.18 -5.12
C LEU A 48 2.63 -3.85 -4.90
N VAL A 49 2.57 -5.17 -5.12
CA VAL A 49 1.46 -6.03 -4.75
C VAL A 49 1.94 -7.03 -3.70
N ARG A 50 1.37 -6.97 -2.50
CA ARG A 50 1.60 -7.95 -1.43
C ARG A 50 0.62 -9.11 -1.55
N LEU A 51 1.11 -10.34 -1.59
CA LEU A 51 0.27 -11.54 -1.72
C LEU A 51 -0.13 -12.04 -0.32
N HIS A 52 -1.37 -11.82 0.09
CA HIS A 52 -1.90 -12.31 1.37
C HIS A 52 -3.42 -12.46 1.30
N ASP A 53 -3.95 -13.59 1.80
CA ASP A 53 -5.37 -13.92 1.68
C ASP A 53 -5.94 -13.85 0.25
N PRO A 54 -5.20 -14.29 -0.79
CA PRO A 54 -5.78 -14.36 -2.12
C PRO A 54 -6.94 -15.35 -2.11
N ASN A 55 -8.04 -14.96 -2.75
CA ASN A 55 -9.20 -15.81 -2.94
C ASN A 55 -9.50 -15.94 -4.44
N PHE A 56 -8.70 -16.73 -5.16
CA PHE A 56 -8.82 -16.88 -6.61
C PHE A 56 -8.27 -18.17 -7.23
N PRO A 57 -9.05 -19.00 -7.99
CA PRO A 57 -10.49 -19.27 -7.90
C PRO A 57 -10.90 -19.98 -6.59
N HIS A 58 -9.92 -20.39 -5.80
CA HIS A 58 -10.08 -21.03 -4.50
C HIS A 58 -9.52 -20.10 -3.43
N PRO A 59 -9.71 -20.37 -2.14
CA PRO A 59 -8.96 -19.66 -1.12
C PRO A 59 -7.51 -20.18 -1.11
N ARG A 60 -6.52 -19.29 -0.90
CA ARG A 60 -5.16 -19.61 -0.42
C ARG A 60 -4.17 -20.15 -1.44
N GLU A 61 -4.18 -19.64 -2.67
CA GLU A 61 -3.31 -20.13 -3.75
C GLU A 61 -1.82 -19.99 -3.49
N ILE A 62 -1.42 -18.99 -2.70
CA ILE A 62 -0.01 -18.70 -2.40
C ILE A 62 0.45 -19.29 -1.06
N ASP A 63 -0.45 -19.98 -0.36
CA ASP A 63 -0.15 -20.61 0.91
C ASP A 63 0.68 -21.88 0.72
N ILE A 64 1.51 -22.16 1.72
CA ILE A 64 2.46 -23.27 1.66
C ILE A 64 1.73 -24.62 1.60
N HIS A 65 0.63 -24.82 2.34
CA HIS A 65 -0.13 -26.08 2.24
C HIS A 65 -0.74 -26.32 0.85
N THR A 66 -1.01 -25.28 0.07
CA THR A 66 -1.52 -25.41 -1.30
C THR A 66 -0.40 -25.79 -2.25
N ILE A 67 0.77 -25.15 -2.11
CA ILE A 67 1.91 -25.33 -2.99
C ILE A 67 2.72 -26.59 -2.63
N PHE A 68 2.79 -26.97 -1.36
CA PHE A 68 3.52 -28.13 -0.85
C PHE A 68 2.60 -28.96 0.08
N PRO A 69 1.68 -29.75 -0.49
CA PRO A 69 0.58 -30.38 0.26
C PRO A 69 0.99 -31.55 1.15
N ASP A 70 2.15 -32.17 0.91
CA ASP A 70 2.64 -33.30 1.69
C ASP A 70 4.00 -32.99 2.31
N PHE A 71 3.96 -32.54 3.56
CA PHE A 71 5.13 -32.22 4.37
C PHE A 71 6.04 -33.41 4.67
N SER A 72 5.68 -34.65 4.31
CA SER A 72 6.59 -35.80 4.40
C SER A 72 7.58 -35.86 3.22
N ARG A 73 7.26 -35.22 2.09
CA ARG A 73 8.07 -35.28 0.86
C ARG A 73 9.35 -34.44 0.91
N ASP A 74 10.22 -34.66 -0.06
CA ASP A 74 11.50 -33.96 -0.20
C ASP A 74 11.30 -32.57 -0.85
N PRO A 75 11.71 -31.47 -0.20
CA PRO A 75 11.64 -30.12 -0.79
C PRO A 75 12.58 -29.92 -2.00
N GLU A 76 13.56 -30.80 -2.24
CA GLU A 76 14.41 -30.72 -3.44
C GLU A 76 13.78 -31.41 -4.67
N ASP A 77 12.71 -32.19 -4.49
CA ASP A 77 11.98 -32.83 -5.58
C ASP A 77 10.89 -31.91 -6.14
N PRO A 78 10.98 -31.45 -7.41
CA PRO A 78 9.93 -30.66 -8.06
C PRO A 78 8.54 -31.29 -7.97
N ALA A 79 8.45 -32.62 -8.00
CA ALA A 79 7.17 -33.33 -7.96
C ALA A 79 6.48 -33.28 -6.60
N SER A 80 7.14 -32.75 -5.57
CA SER A 80 6.56 -32.48 -4.24
C SER A 80 5.71 -31.21 -4.22
N TYR A 81 5.81 -30.37 -5.25
CA TYR A 81 5.12 -29.08 -5.34
C TYR A 81 3.94 -29.14 -6.33
N ASP A 82 2.88 -28.38 -6.03
CA ASP A 82 1.77 -28.08 -6.94
C ASP A 82 1.69 -26.56 -7.17
N PHE A 83 2.40 -26.08 -8.18
CA PHE A 83 2.45 -24.67 -8.55
C PHE A 83 1.29 -24.24 -9.47
N ALA A 84 0.46 -25.17 -9.97
CA ALA A 84 -0.47 -24.87 -11.06
C ALA A 84 -1.44 -23.71 -10.74
N LYS A 85 -1.86 -23.60 -9.48
CA LYS A 85 -2.76 -22.53 -9.03
C LYS A 85 -2.03 -21.21 -8.79
N SER A 86 -0.90 -21.27 -8.10
CA SER A 86 -0.10 -20.09 -7.78
C SER A 86 0.47 -19.46 -9.06
N ASP A 87 0.86 -20.25 -10.06
CA ASP A 87 1.42 -19.78 -11.33
C ASP A 87 0.47 -18.89 -12.10
N TYR A 88 -0.80 -19.31 -12.20
CA TYR A 88 -1.80 -18.52 -12.86
C TYR A 88 -1.99 -17.19 -12.13
N TYR A 89 -2.18 -17.23 -10.81
CA TYR A 89 -2.45 -16.05 -10.00
C TYR A 89 -1.28 -15.05 -10.02
N VAL A 90 -0.06 -15.53 -9.77
CA VAL A 90 1.17 -14.72 -9.70
C VAL A 90 1.49 -14.13 -11.06
N ARG A 91 1.28 -14.87 -12.16
CA ARG A 91 1.44 -14.32 -13.52
C ARG A 91 0.52 -13.13 -13.76
N MET A 92 -0.74 -13.21 -13.36
CA MET A 92 -1.68 -12.10 -13.54
C MET A 92 -1.28 -10.85 -12.73
N VAL A 93 -0.63 -11.02 -11.58
CA VAL A 93 -0.01 -9.90 -10.85
C VAL A 93 1.19 -9.36 -11.61
N ALA A 94 2.14 -10.22 -11.99
CA ALA A 94 3.35 -9.83 -12.70
C ALA A 94 3.06 -9.10 -14.02
N ASP A 95 2.05 -9.54 -14.77
CA ASP A 95 1.62 -8.95 -16.05
C ASP A 95 1.08 -7.51 -15.90
N THR A 96 0.78 -7.04 -14.67
CA THR A 96 0.43 -5.64 -14.41
C THR A 96 1.65 -4.71 -14.38
N GLY A 97 2.85 -5.26 -14.24
CA GLY A 97 4.10 -4.52 -14.05
C GLY A 97 4.40 -4.15 -12.58
N ALA A 98 3.55 -4.53 -11.63
CA ALA A 98 3.81 -4.33 -10.21
C ALA A 98 4.95 -5.24 -9.73
N ARG A 99 5.79 -4.74 -8.81
CA ARG A 99 6.67 -5.62 -8.02
C ARG A 99 5.81 -6.47 -7.08
N ILE A 100 6.36 -7.59 -6.65
CA ILE A 100 5.69 -8.52 -5.75
C ILE A 100 6.40 -8.54 -4.40
N LEU A 101 5.61 -8.49 -3.33
CA LEU A 101 6.02 -8.95 -1.99
C LEU A 101 5.31 -10.27 -1.73
N TRP A 102 6.08 -11.33 -1.48
CA TRP A 102 5.55 -12.66 -1.22
C TRP A 102 5.55 -12.94 0.29
N ARG A 103 4.37 -13.20 0.86
CA ARG A 103 4.25 -13.70 2.24
C ARG A 103 4.35 -15.23 2.24
N LEU A 104 5.41 -15.74 2.87
CA LEU A 104 5.68 -17.15 3.08
C LEU A 104 4.95 -17.61 4.34
N GLY A 105 3.95 -18.46 4.22
CA GLY A 105 3.21 -18.99 5.36
C GLY A 105 1.77 -19.35 5.00
N GLU A 106 0.87 -19.13 5.96
CA GLU A 106 -0.54 -19.48 5.84
C GLU A 106 -1.46 -18.27 6.01
N SER A 107 -2.56 -18.27 5.25
CA SER A 107 -3.60 -17.24 5.28
C SER A 107 -4.46 -17.36 6.53
N ILE A 108 -5.24 -16.31 6.80
CA ILE A 108 -6.07 -16.26 7.99
C ILE A 108 -7.14 -17.37 7.97
N GLU A 109 -7.28 -18.08 9.09
CA GLU A 109 -8.35 -19.06 9.28
C GLU A 109 -9.42 -18.54 10.23
N HIS A 110 -10.53 -18.05 9.70
CA HIS A 110 -11.65 -17.56 10.53
C HIS A 110 -12.51 -18.67 11.15
N THR A 111 -12.33 -19.93 10.75
CA THR A 111 -13.11 -21.08 11.24
C THR A 111 -12.74 -21.45 12.67
N PRO A 112 -13.67 -21.97 13.51
CA PRO A 112 -13.32 -22.43 14.86
C PRO A 112 -12.24 -23.50 14.89
N THR A 113 -12.26 -24.41 13.90
CA THR A 113 -11.21 -25.40 13.68
C THR A 113 -10.11 -24.78 12.84
N LYS A 114 -8.86 -24.90 13.30
CA LYS A 114 -7.67 -24.54 12.55
C LYS A 114 -7.09 -25.78 11.90
N TYR A 115 -6.48 -25.62 10.74
CA TYR A 115 -5.92 -26.68 9.91
C TYR A 115 -4.45 -26.40 9.59
N TYR A 116 -4.11 -25.16 9.19
CA TYR A 116 -2.80 -24.87 8.61
C TYR A 116 -1.99 -23.84 9.39
N VAL A 117 -2.63 -22.96 10.17
CA VAL A 117 -1.94 -21.88 10.91
C VAL A 117 -1.17 -22.36 12.15
N TYR A 118 -0.75 -23.61 12.19
CA TYR A 118 0.08 -24.16 13.25
C TYR A 118 1.57 -23.95 12.93
N PRO A 119 2.45 -23.88 13.95
CA PRO A 119 3.89 -23.90 13.73
C PRO A 119 4.29 -25.13 12.93
N PRO A 120 5.16 -25.00 11.90
CA PRO A 120 5.71 -26.17 11.21
C PRO A 120 6.45 -27.10 12.19
N GLU A 121 6.36 -28.42 11.98
CA GLU A 121 7.05 -29.38 12.85
C GLU A 121 8.59 -29.31 12.71
N ASP A 122 9.07 -28.96 11.51
CA ASP A 122 10.49 -28.80 11.18
C ASP A 122 10.68 -27.48 10.43
N TYR A 123 11.23 -26.48 11.12
CA TYR A 123 11.46 -25.14 10.56
C TYR A 123 12.54 -25.12 9.46
N ALA A 124 13.51 -26.03 9.51
CA ALA A 124 14.56 -26.10 8.48
C ALA A 124 13.99 -26.70 7.19
N LYS A 125 13.14 -27.74 7.31
CA LYS A 125 12.39 -28.27 6.18
C LYS A 125 11.44 -27.23 5.61
N TRP A 126 10.72 -26.50 6.46
CA TRP A 126 9.86 -25.39 6.04
C TRP A 126 10.63 -24.34 5.23
N ALA A 127 11.83 -23.94 5.69
CA ALA A 127 12.69 -23.02 4.95
C ALA A 127 13.13 -23.59 3.59
N GLY A 128 13.43 -24.90 3.52
CA GLY A 128 13.69 -25.60 2.26
C GLY A 128 12.50 -25.55 1.30
N ILE A 129 11.27 -25.73 1.82
CA ILE A 129 10.05 -25.59 1.03
C ILE A 129 9.95 -24.18 0.44
N CYS A 130 10.15 -23.15 1.26
CA CYS A 130 10.18 -21.76 0.82
C CYS A 130 11.24 -21.50 -0.26
N ILE A 131 12.44 -22.07 -0.12
CA ILE A 131 13.49 -21.98 -1.15
C ILE A 131 13.02 -22.58 -2.48
N GLY A 132 12.30 -23.70 -2.47
CA GLY A 132 11.69 -24.26 -3.69
C GLY A 132 10.71 -23.29 -4.37
N ILE A 133 9.87 -22.60 -3.58
CA ILE A 133 8.97 -21.54 -4.09
C ILE A 133 9.77 -20.39 -4.70
N ILE A 134 10.81 -19.92 -4.01
CA ILE A 134 11.69 -18.85 -4.49
C ILE A 134 12.38 -19.24 -5.80
N ARG A 135 12.93 -20.46 -5.86
CA ARG A 135 13.57 -21.02 -7.06
C ARG A 135 12.60 -21.09 -8.24
N HIS A 136 11.36 -21.51 -7.97
CA HIS A 136 10.33 -21.60 -8.98
C HIS A 136 10.05 -20.21 -9.57
N TYR A 137 9.82 -19.18 -8.76
CA TYR A 137 9.45 -17.86 -9.28
C TYR A 137 10.61 -16.97 -9.75
N ASN A 138 11.85 -17.21 -9.30
CA ASN A 138 13.00 -16.39 -9.67
C ASN A 138 14.02 -17.08 -10.58
N GLN A 139 14.08 -18.41 -10.61
CA GLN A 139 15.19 -19.15 -11.24
C GLN A 139 14.74 -20.21 -12.27
N GLY A 140 13.45 -20.27 -12.61
CA GLY A 140 12.93 -21.20 -13.61
C GLY A 140 12.94 -22.67 -13.15
N TRP A 141 13.11 -22.93 -11.85
CA TRP A 141 13.07 -24.29 -11.32
C TRP A 141 11.65 -24.86 -11.38
N ALA A 142 11.52 -26.17 -11.59
CA ALA A 142 10.21 -26.84 -11.72
C ALA A 142 9.31 -26.17 -12.79
N ASP A 143 9.87 -25.87 -13.97
CA ASP A 143 9.20 -25.19 -15.08
C ASP A 143 8.64 -23.78 -14.75
N GLY A 144 9.28 -23.10 -13.80
CA GLY A 144 8.84 -21.81 -13.30
C GLY A 144 9.28 -20.57 -14.10
N PHE A 145 9.49 -19.48 -13.38
CA PHE A 145 9.61 -18.12 -13.89
C PHE A 145 10.90 -17.42 -13.45
N HIS A 146 11.09 -16.20 -13.96
CA HIS A 146 12.19 -15.29 -13.62
C HIS A 146 11.65 -13.90 -13.26
N TYR A 147 10.72 -13.84 -12.30
CA TYR A 147 10.06 -12.59 -11.93
C TYR A 147 10.93 -11.64 -11.11
N GLY A 148 12.04 -12.12 -10.54
CA GLY A 148 12.95 -11.28 -9.76
C GLY A 148 12.30 -10.69 -8.51
N ILE A 149 11.43 -11.47 -7.85
CA ILE A 149 10.76 -11.11 -6.61
C ILE A 149 11.83 -10.91 -5.52
N GLN A 150 11.92 -9.68 -4.99
CA GLN A 150 12.93 -9.30 -4.02
C GLN A 150 12.48 -9.48 -2.57
N TYR A 151 11.21 -9.17 -2.26
CA TYR A 151 10.72 -9.17 -0.89
C TYR A 151 10.02 -10.48 -0.54
N TRP A 152 10.52 -11.12 0.52
CA TRP A 152 10.00 -12.37 1.06
C TRP A 152 9.74 -12.19 2.56
N GLU A 153 8.48 -12.21 2.93
CA GLU A 153 8.02 -11.95 4.28
C GLU A 153 7.69 -13.26 4.99
N ILE A 154 8.19 -13.44 6.20
CA ILE A 154 7.95 -14.63 6.99
C ILE A 154 6.68 -14.41 7.81
N TRP A 155 5.65 -15.18 7.44
CA TRP A 155 4.36 -15.29 8.11
C TRP A 155 3.49 -14.02 8.15
N ASN A 156 2.34 -14.12 8.82
CA ASN A 156 1.40 -13.02 9.01
C ASN A 156 0.91 -12.95 10.46
N GLU A 157 1.03 -11.78 11.10
CA GLU A 157 0.39 -11.42 12.38
C GLU A 157 0.45 -12.51 13.48
N PRO A 158 1.62 -13.10 13.77
CA PRO A 158 1.74 -14.13 14.80
C PRO A 158 1.36 -13.66 16.21
N GLU A 159 1.32 -12.35 16.45
CA GLU A 159 0.93 -11.75 17.72
C GLU A 159 -0.58 -11.53 17.87
N GLY A 160 -1.37 -11.63 16.78
CA GLY A 160 -2.76 -11.17 16.67
C GLY A 160 -3.79 -11.81 17.63
N GLY A 161 -3.38 -12.78 18.44
CA GLY A 161 -4.25 -13.48 19.39
C GLY A 161 -5.30 -14.37 18.72
N GLY A 162 -5.97 -15.23 19.50
CA GLY A 162 -7.11 -16.03 19.03
C GLY A 162 -6.78 -17.19 18.06
N GLY A 163 -5.51 -17.40 17.72
CA GLY A 163 -5.07 -18.55 16.92
C GLY A 163 -5.51 -18.50 15.45
N LEU A 164 -5.91 -17.34 14.93
CA LEU A 164 -6.44 -17.19 13.57
C LEU A 164 -5.34 -17.18 12.50
N MET A 165 -4.19 -16.57 12.80
CA MET A 165 -3.04 -16.46 11.90
C MET A 165 -1.85 -17.29 12.38
N TRP A 166 -1.72 -17.49 13.69
CA TRP A 166 -0.69 -18.34 14.29
C TRP A 166 -1.26 -19.03 15.53
N ASN A 167 -1.31 -20.35 15.51
CA ASN A 167 -1.79 -21.20 16.60
C ASN A 167 -0.64 -21.93 17.30
N GLY A 168 0.43 -21.18 17.55
CA GLY A 168 1.57 -21.58 18.38
C GLY A 168 1.84 -20.54 19.47
N THR A 169 2.90 -20.79 20.23
CA THR A 169 3.44 -19.81 21.17
C THR A 169 4.24 -18.72 20.46
N GLU A 170 4.45 -17.59 21.12
CA GLU A 170 5.34 -16.53 20.62
C GLU A 170 6.76 -17.06 20.38
N GLU A 171 7.30 -17.88 21.29
CA GLU A 171 8.63 -18.47 21.14
C GLU A 171 8.72 -19.40 19.93
N GLN A 172 7.67 -20.16 19.62
CA GLN A 172 7.66 -20.97 18.39
C GLN A 172 7.73 -20.09 17.12
N TYR A 173 7.14 -18.90 17.14
CA TYR A 173 7.28 -17.98 16.01
C TYR A 173 8.70 -17.42 15.93
N TYR A 174 9.28 -17.03 17.08
CA TYR A 174 10.67 -16.62 17.15
C TYR A 174 11.62 -17.71 16.65
N ASP A 175 11.39 -18.98 17.01
CA ASP A 175 12.15 -20.12 16.52
C ASP A 175 12.00 -20.32 15.00
N LEU A 176 10.78 -20.17 14.46
CA LEU A 176 10.55 -20.21 13.02
C LEU A 176 11.40 -19.15 12.30
N TYR A 177 11.36 -17.90 12.76
CA TYR A 177 12.15 -16.82 12.15
C TYR A 177 13.67 -17.05 12.30
N ARG A 178 14.11 -17.44 13.50
CA ARG A 178 15.50 -17.78 13.86
C ARG A 178 16.09 -18.84 12.96
N VAL A 179 15.30 -19.84 12.57
CA VAL A 179 15.76 -20.92 11.68
C VAL A 179 15.62 -20.54 10.21
N ALA A 180 14.45 -20.03 9.80
CA ALA A 180 14.14 -19.87 8.38
C ALA A 180 14.85 -18.66 7.74
N ALA A 181 14.89 -17.50 8.41
CA ALA A 181 15.48 -16.31 7.81
C ALA A 181 16.96 -16.48 7.44
N PRO A 182 17.85 -17.03 8.32
CA PRO A 182 19.23 -17.29 7.95
C PRO A 182 19.39 -18.33 6.83
N ILE A 183 18.57 -19.39 6.81
CA ILE A 183 18.62 -20.43 5.76
C ILE A 183 18.29 -19.82 4.40
N ILE A 184 17.18 -19.08 4.30
CA ILE A 184 16.74 -18.45 3.06
C ILE A 184 17.76 -17.38 2.60
N LYS A 185 18.27 -16.56 3.52
CA LYS A 185 19.27 -15.53 3.19
C LYS A 185 20.62 -16.12 2.78
N ALA A 186 21.02 -17.26 3.35
CA ALA A 186 22.25 -17.95 2.95
C ALA A 186 22.13 -18.58 1.55
N TYR A 187 20.93 -19.02 1.17
CA TYR A 187 20.64 -19.53 -0.16
C TYR A 187 20.79 -18.45 -1.24
N ASP A 188 20.21 -17.26 -1.02
CA ASP A 188 20.37 -16.12 -1.92
C ASP A 188 20.47 -14.80 -1.11
N PRO A 189 21.69 -14.28 -0.90
CA PRO A 189 21.91 -13.06 -0.12
C PRO A 189 21.30 -11.79 -0.73
N THR A 190 20.88 -11.83 -2.01
CA THR A 190 20.29 -10.67 -2.69
C THR A 190 18.82 -10.46 -2.35
N LEU A 191 18.15 -11.49 -1.83
CA LEU A 191 16.76 -11.41 -1.39
C LEU A 191 16.65 -10.51 -0.17
N LYS A 192 15.54 -9.80 -0.04
CA LYS A 192 15.18 -9.06 1.17
C LYS A 192 14.22 -9.90 1.99
N ILE A 193 14.61 -10.24 3.22
CA ILE A 193 13.84 -11.04 4.16
C ILE A 193 13.31 -10.14 5.27
N GLY A 194 12.03 -10.28 5.57
CA GLY A 194 11.36 -9.46 6.57
C GLY A 194 10.22 -10.18 7.26
N GLY A 195 9.55 -9.45 8.13
CA GLY A 195 8.48 -9.94 8.99
C GLY A 195 8.32 -9.00 10.19
N TYR A 196 7.46 -9.32 11.15
CA TYR A 196 6.54 -10.46 11.21
C TYR A 196 5.13 -10.11 10.73
N SER A 197 4.99 -9.03 9.97
CA SER A 197 3.69 -8.52 9.49
C SER A 197 2.82 -8.13 10.69
N ALA A 198 3.32 -7.17 11.47
CA ALA A 198 2.76 -6.86 12.79
C ALA A 198 1.39 -6.16 12.71
N ALA A 199 0.31 -6.84 13.08
CA ALA A 199 -1.01 -6.26 13.32
C ALA A 199 -1.00 -5.18 14.42
N GLN A 200 -0.21 -5.43 15.47
CA GLN A 200 -0.36 -4.79 16.77
C GLN A 200 0.99 -4.40 17.37
N ALA A 201 1.94 -3.93 16.57
CA ALA A 201 3.30 -3.58 17.03
C ALA A 201 3.32 -2.73 18.31
N LYS A 202 2.44 -1.72 18.40
CA LYS A 202 2.33 -0.85 19.58
C LYS A 202 1.46 -1.42 20.69
N ALA A 203 0.43 -2.20 20.37
CA ALA A 203 -0.51 -2.75 21.35
C ALA A 203 0.00 -4.03 22.03
N VAL A 204 0.91 -4.76 21.38
CA VAL A 204 1.63 -5.93 21.89
C VAL A 204 3.14 -5.63 21.88
N PRO A 205 3.60 -4.61 22.65
CA PRO A 205 4.96 -4.10 22.54
C PRO A 205 6.02 -5.12 23.00
N HIS A 206 5.69 -6.06 23.88
CA HIS A 206 6.64 -7.09 24.31
C HIS A 206 7.03 -8.01 23.16
N PHE A 207 6.10 -8.33 22.25
CA PHE A 207 6.38 -9.16 21.09
C PHE A 207 7.31 -8.43 20.12
N PHE A 208 6.98 -7.18 19.81
CA PHE A 208 7.77 -6.31 18.95
C PHE A 208 9.20 -6.12 19.48
N GLU A 209 9.36 -5.72 20.74
CA GLU A 209 10.66 -5.47 21.35
C GLU A 209 11.48 -6.77 21.50
N ARG A 210 10.83 -7.90 21.82
CA ARG A 210 11.52 -9.19 21.91
C ARG A 210 12.00 -9.68 20.54
N PHE A 211 11.16 -9.55 19.51
CA PHE A 211 11.51 -9.92 18.14
C PHE A 211 12.73 -9.13 17.62
N LEU A 212 12.71 -7.79 17.76
CA LEU A 212 13.83 -6.96 17.34
C LEU A 212 15.10 -7.25 18.15
N GLY A 213 14.96 -7.39 19.48
CA GLY A 213 16.08 -7.75 20.36
C GLY A 213 16.73 -9.08 19.97
N MET A 214 15.91 -10.11 19.74
CA MET A 214 16.38 -11.41 19.25
C MET A 214 17.13 -11.29 17.92
N CYS A 215 16.53 -10.61 16.93
CA CYS A 215 17.17 -10.44 15.63
C CYS A 215 18.54 -9.76 15.75
N ARG A 216 18.65 -8.78 16.65
CA ARG A 216 19.91 -8.07 16.89
C ARG A 216 20.94 -8.92 17.61
N GLU A 217 20.56 -9.55 18.73
CA GLU A 217 21.42 -10.37 19.59
C GLU A 217 22.02 -11.56 18.82
N GLU A 218 21.19 -12.21 18.00
CA GLU A 218 21.54 -13.42 17.26
C GLU A 218 22.02 -13.11 15.82
N ARG A 219 22.04 -11.84 15.42
CA ARG A 219 22.42 -11.36 14.07
C ARG A 219 21.59 -12.00 12.95
N LEU A 220 20.30 -12.13 13.18
CA LEU A 220 19.35 -12.66 12.19
C LEU A 220 19.15 -11.64 11.06
N PRO A 221 18.95 -12.09 9.80
CA PRO A 221 18.58 -11.20 8.70
C PRO A 221 17.26 -10.48 9.00
N LEU A 222 17.23 -9.16 8.79
CA LEU A 222 16.03 -8.33 8.88
C LEU A 222 16.19 -7.15 7.91
N ASP A 223 15.96 -7.39 6.62
CA ASP A 223 16.12 -6.38 5.57
C ASP A 223 14.95 -5.38 5.55
N PHE A 224 13.75 -5.83 5.94
CA PHE A 224 12.58 -4.98 6.17
C PHE A 224 11.75 -5.49 7.34
N PHE A 225 11.04 -4.59 8.01
CA PHE A 225 10.04 -4.90 9.02
C PHE A 225 8.67 -4.43 8.53
N SER A 226 7.68 -5.32 8.61
CA SER A 226 6.33 -5.06 8.13
C SER A 226 5.33 -4.90 9.27
N TRP A 227 4.38 -3.99 9.09
CA TRP A 227 3.35 -3.66 10.07
C TRP A 227 2.07 -3.16 9.41
N HIS A 228 0.96 -3.34 10.13
CA HIS A 228 -0.38 -3.13 9.60
C HIS A 228 -1.16 -2.08 10.43
N SER A 229 -2.22 -1.54 9.84
CA SER A 229 -3.18 -0.74 10.58
C SER A 229 -4.52 -0.61 9.86
N TYR A 230 -5.58 -1.01 10.55
CA TYR A 230 -6.97 -0.79 10.14
C TYR A 230 -7.58 0.23 11.10
N ASN A 231 -7.80 1.45 10.63
CA ASN A 231 -8.31 2.54 11.45
C ASN A 231 -9.04 3.59 10.60
N ASP A 232 -9.54 4.62 11.24
CA ASP A 232 -10.21 5.75 10.59
C ASP A 232 -9.48 7.09 10.86
N ASP A 233 -8.22 7.04 11.31
CA ASP A 233 -7.41 8.18 11.72
C ASP A 233 -6.05 8.23 10.98
N PRO A 234 -5.89 9.10 9.97
CA PRO A 234 -4.62 9.27 9.29
C PRO A 234 -3.45 9.68 10.21
N GLU A 235 -3.68 10.35 11.34
CA GLU A 235 -2.60 10.70 12.27
C GLU A 235 -2.13 9.50 13.10
N LEU A 236 -3.00 8.53 13.36
CA LEU A 236 -2.58 7.26 13.98
C LEU A 236 -1.60 6.51 13.07
N VAL A 237 -1.77 6.58 11.74
CA VAL A 237 -0.80 6.02 10.79
C VAL A 237 0.57 6.68 10.97
N ARG A 238 0.62 8.00 11.10
CA ARG A 238 1.88 8.73 11.37
C ARG A 238 2.50 8.28 12.69
N GLU A 239 1.70 8.24 13.75
CA GLU A 239 2.15 7.81 15.08
C GLU A 239 2.74 6.40 15.08
N LEU A 240 2.06 5.43 14.46
CA LEU A 240 2.53 4.06 14.35
C LEU A 240 3.80 3.97 13.50
N SER A 241 3.90 4.72 12.40
CA SER A 241 5.11 4.73 11.57
C SER A 241 6.34 5.23 12.33
N LEU A 242 6.18 6.25 13.17
CA LEU A 242 7.25 6.77 14.03
C LEU A 242 7.61 5.77 15.13
N TYR A 243 6.61 5.14 15.76
CA TYR A 243 6.84 4.11 16.78
C TYR A 243 7.67 2.94 16.23
N VAL A 244 7.32 2.44 15.03
CA VAL A 244 8.06 1.36 14.38
C VAL A 244 9.48 1.80 14.04
N ARG A 245 9.65 2.99 13.44
CA ARG A 245 10.98 3.53 13.10
C ARG A 245 11.87 3.70 14.34
N GLU A 246 11.34 4.28 15.41
CA GLU A 246 12.05 4.45 16.68
C GLU A 246 12.44 3.11 17.30
N GLY A 247 11.56 2.10 17.22
CA GLY A 247 11.86 0.73 17.67
C GLY A 247 13.03 0.12 16.90
N LEU A 248 12.96 0.16 15.56
CA LEU A 248 14.04 -0.33 14.70
C LEU A 248 15.37 0.38 15.01
N ASP A 249 15.37 1.71 15.10
CA ASP A 249 16.58 2.49 15.36
C ASP A 249 17.19 2.17 16.73
N ARG A 250 16.34 2.03 17.75
CA ARG A 250 16.77 1.67 19.12
C ARG A 250 17.45 0.31 19.19
N HIS A 251 17.01 -0.64 18.35
CA HIS A 251 17.60 -1.97 18.24
C HIS A 251 18.75 -2.04 17.21
N GLY A 252 19.14 -0.92 16.60
CA GLY A 252 20.29 -0.84 15.69
C GLY A 252 20.00 -1.26 14.26
N PHE A 253 18.74 -1.14 13.82
CA PHE A 253 18.24 -1.46 12.48
C PHE A 253 17.95 -0.20 11.65
N ALA A 254 18.84 0.80 11.71
CA ALA A 254 18.67 2.10 11.02
C ALA A 254 18.48 1.97 9.50
N GLU A 255 19.06 0.93 8.88
CA GLU A 255 18.99 0.66 7.44
C GLU A 255 17.87 -0.33 7.06
N THR A 256 17.18 -0.92 8.04
CA THR A 256 16.04 -1.83 7.78
C THR A 256 14.86 -1.02 7.31
N GLU A 257 14.26 -1.42 6.18
CA GLU A 257 13.09 -0.76 5.62
C GLU A 257 11.85 -0.95 6.51
N SER A 258 10.95 0.03 6.50
CA SER A 258 9.66 0.00 7.19
C SER A 258 8.54 -0.15 6.17
N HIS A 259 7.85 -1.29 6.18
CA HIS A 259 6.80 -1.64 5.22
C HIS A 259 5.43 -1.56 5.89
N PHE A 260 4.61 -0.57 5.52
CA PHE A 260 3.23 -0.43 5.98
C PHE A 260 2.27 -1.20 5.06
N ASN A 261 2.35 -2.52 5.10
CA ASN A 261 1.92 -3.39 4.00
C ASN A 261 0.54 -4.06 4.21
N GLU A 262 -0.24 -3.61 5.19
CA GLU A 262 -1.69 -3.72 5.18
C GLU A 262 -2.34 -2.52 5.85
N TRP A 263 -3.22 -1.84 5.13
CA TRP A 263 -4.07 -0.81 5.70
C TRP A 263 -5.38 -0.62 4.97
N ASN A 264 -6.44 -0.26 5.72
CA ASN A 264 -7.71 0.18 5.17
C ASN A 264 -8.48 1.03 6.18
N PHE A 265 -9.48 1.76 5.68
CA PHE A 265 -10.50 2.41 6.46
C PHE A 265 -11.23 1.40 7.35
N PHE A 266 -11.23 1.66 8.66
CA PHE A 266 -11.96 0.88 9.63
C PHE A 266 -12.35 1.72 10.85
N ASP A 267 -13.65 1.95 11.02
CA ASP A 267 -14.21 2.64 12.19
C ASP A 267 -15.23 1.77 12.94
N ALA A 268 -14.98 0.45 12.94
CA ALA A 268 -15.84 -0.53 13.57
C ALA A 268 -15.21 -1.22 14.78
N GLN A 269 -15.98 -2.10 15.42
CA GLN A 269 -15.51 -2.95 16.52
C GLN A 269 -15.38 -4.39 16.04
N TRP A 270 -14.17 -4.94 16.08
CA TRP A 270 -13.88 -6.30 15.63
C TRP A 270 -14.72 -7.37 16.36
N GLU A 271 -14.97 -7.18 17.65
CA GLU A 271 -15.66 -8.13 18.53
C GLU A 271 -17.14 -8.28 18.19
N THR A 272 -17.73 -7.27 17.55
CA THR A 272 -19.17 -7.24 17.25
C THR A 272 -19.48 -7.33 15.76
N LEU A 273 -18.58 -6.89 14.88
CA LEU A 273 -18.79 -6.77 13.44
C LEU A 273 -19.35 -8.04 12.77
N PHE A 274 -18.88 -9.22 13.20
CA PHE A 274 -19.27 -10.50 12.61
C PHE A 274 -20.32 -11.28 13.41
N LEU A 275 -20.85 -10.73 14.51
CA LEU A 275 -21.93 -11.37 15.25
C LEU A 275 -23.26 -11.34 14.47
N PRO A 276 -24.14 -12.35 14.62
CA PRO A 276 -25.48 -12.33 14.03
C PRO A 276 -26.28 -11.09 14.45
N GLY A 277 -26.98 -10.46 13.50
CA GLY A 277 -27.75 -9.22 13.73
C GLY A 277 -27.00 -7.93 13.38
N ASN A 278 -25.70 -8.03 13.07
CA ASN A 278 -24.88 -6.88 12.66
C ASN A 278 -24.66 -6.80 11.14
N GLU A 279 -25.52 -7.40 10.33
CA GLU A 279 -25.36 -7.46 8.86
C GLU A 279 -25.36 -6.08 8.21
N TYR A 280 -26.23 -5.17 8.66
CA TYR A 280 -26.28 -3.80 8.16
C TYR A 280 -25.07 -2.98 8.60
N TYR A 281 -24.65 -3.12 9.86
CA TYR A 281 -23.43 -2.49 10.37
C TYR A 281 -22.20 -2.93 9.58
N ARG A 282 -22.09 -4.24 9.34
CA ARG A 282 -21.04 -4.84 8.53
C ARG A 282 -21.05 -4.33 7.09
N ARG A 283 -22.21 -4.35 6.43
CA ARG A 283 -22.35 -3.81 5.07
C ARG A 283 -21.93 -2.33 5.03
N ASP A 284 -22.45 -1.52 5.96
CA ASP A 284 -22.24 -0.08 5.96
C ASP A 284 -20.75 0.28 6.17
N LEU A 285 -19.99 -0.50 6.94
CA LEU A 285 -18.52 -0.37 7.02
C LEU A 285 -17.86 -0.55 5.65
N PHE A 286 -18.08 -1.70 5.00
CA PHE A 286 -17.40 -2.03 3.75
C PHE A 286 -17.86 -1.15 2.58
N GLU A 287 -19.12 -0.69 2.58
CA GLU A 287 -19.60 0.28 1.58
C GLU A 287 -19.00 1.68 1.80
N ARG A 288 -18.69 2.06 3.04
CA ARG A 288 -17.99 3.33 3.31
C ARG A 288 -16.53 3.31 2.86
N ALA A 289 -15.86 2.16 2.93
CA ALA A 289 -14.52 2.00 2.35
C ALA A 289 -14.48 2.22 0.83
N LYS A 290 -15.63 2.06 0.13
CA LYS A 290 -15.77 2.22 -1.33
C LYS A 290 -16.27 3.62 -1.75
N ASN A 291 -16.84 4.39 -0.83
CA ASN A 291 -17.50 5.66 -1.14
C ASN A 291 -16.58 6.87 -0.87
N GLU A 292 -17.17 8.07 -0.79
CA GLU A 292 -16.42 9.32 -0.60
C GLU A 292 -15.65 9.36 0.73
N GLN A 293 -16.12 8.64 1.76
CA GLN A 293 -15.44 8.51 3.05
C GLN A 293 -14.15 7.71 2.88
N GLY A 294 -14.21 6.51 2.28
CA GLY A 294 -13.03 5.70 1.98
C GLY A 294 -12.06 6.41 1.03
N ALA A 295 -12.57 7.08 0.00
CA ALA A 295 -11.75 7.84 -0.95
C ALA A 295 -10.98 8.99 -0.27
N SER A 296 -11.65 9.75 0.60
CA SER A 296 -11.02 10.83 1.35
C SER A 296 -10.07 10.34 2.44
N TYR A 297 -10.37 9.22 3.11
CA TYR A 297 -9.45 8.56 4.03
C TYR A 297 -8.18 8.11 3.31
N ALA A 298 -8.30 7.38 2.20
CA ALA A 298 -7.16 6.91 1.41
C ALA A 298 -6.30 8.07 0.90
N ALA A 299 -6.92 9.16 0.44
CA ALA A 299 -6.20 10.36 0.00
C ALA A 299 -5.45 11.03 1.16
N ALA A 300 -6.03 11.02 2.36
CA ALA A 300 -5.39 11.55 3.56
C ALA A 300 -4.20 10.70 3.99
N VAL A 301 -4.36 9.37 4.05
CA VAL A 301 -3.27 8.44 4.38
C VAL A 301 -2.12 8.55 3.39
N LEU A 302 -2.40 8.53 2.07
CA LEU A 302 -1.37 8.68 1.04
C LEU A 302 -0.60 10.00 1.15
N ALA A 303 -1.26 11.09 1.55
CA ALA A 303 -0.63 12.38 1.82
C ALA A 303 0.24 12.34 3.08
N VAL A 304 -0.27 11.79 4.19
CA VAL A 304 0.46 11.63 5.47
C VAL A 304 1.72 10.79 5.29
N LEU A 305 1.62 9.68 4.56
CA LEU A 305 2.72 8.74 4.34
C LEU A 305 3.94 9.38 3.67
N GLN A 306 3.76 10.48 2.92
CA GLN A 306 4.86 11.20 2.30
C GLN A 306 5.86 11.79 3.29
N ASP A 307 5.40 12.06 4.52
CA ASP A 307 6.21 12.59 5.63
C ASP A 307 6.56 11.53 6.68
N CYS A 308 6.15 10.28 6.47
CA CYS A 308 6.41 9.18 7.38
C CYS A 308 7.67 8.40 6.97
N PRO A 309 8.41 7.79 7.93
CA PRO A 309 9.54 6.90 7.66
C PRO A 309 9.06 5.51 7.22
N VAL A 310 8.40 5.48 6.07
CA VAL A 310 7.83 4.28 5.44
C VAL A 310 8.37 4.18 4.02
N ASP A 311 8.88 3.01 3.68
CA ASP A 311 9.56 2.71 2.42
C ASP A 311 8.60 2.09 1.39
N GLU A 312 7.68 1.23 1.86
CA GLU A 312 6.66 0.58 1.04
C GLU A 312 5.32 0.62 1.79
N ALA A 313 4.20 0.69 1.07
CA ALA A 313 2.87 0.59 1.68
C ALA A 313 1.87 -0.10 0.75
N ASN A 314 0.94 -0.87 1.34
CA ASN A 314 -0.04 -1.65 0.59
C ASN A 314 -1.45 -1.53 1.20
N TYR A 315 -2.37 -1.04 0.39
CA TYR A 315 -3.79 -0.95 0.74
C TYR A 315 -4.46 -2.32 0.65
N TYR A 316 -5.11 -2.75 1.73
CA TYR A 316 -5.83 -4.00 1.79
C TYR A 316 -7.34 -3.75 1.57
N ASP A 317 -7.98 -4.06 0.45
CA ASP A 317 -7.47 -4.95 -0.60
C ASP A 317 -7.74 -4.47 -2.03
N GLY A 318 -6.89 -4.90 -2.95
CA GLY A 318 -7.01 -4.65 -4.38
C GLY A 318 -7.79 -5.74 -5.13
N GLN A 319 -7.94 -6.95 -4.55
CA GLN A 319 -8.62 -8.04 -5.21
C GLN A 319 -10.12 -7.74 -5.42
N PRO A 320 -10.63 -7.72 -6.67
CA PRO A 320 -12.06 -7.54 -6.90
C PRO A 320 -12.84 -8.68 -6.23
N THR A 321 -14.07 -8.39 -5.79
CA THR A 321 -14.97 -9.32 -5.05
C THR A 321 -14.60 -9.63 -3.61
N ALA A 322 -13.40 -9.26 -3.14
CA ALA A 322 -13.05 -9.37 -1.73
C ALA A 322 -13.87 -8.40 -0.87
N LEU A 323 -14.22 -8.83 0.34
CA LEU A 323 -15.01 -8.02 1.29
C LEU A 323 -14.32 -6.68 1.61
N TRP A 324 -13.00 -6.73 1.78
CA TRP A 324 -12.14 -5.59 2.06
C TRP A 324 -11.75 -4.78 0.83
N CYS A 325 -12.20 -5.18 -0.36
CA CYS A 325 -11.86 -4.44 -1.57
C CYS A 325 -12.59 -3.09 -1.57
N GLY A 326 -11.83 -2.04 -1.27
CA GLY A 326 -12.31 -0.67 -1.39
C GLY A 326 -12.22 -0.15 -2.82
N LEU A 327 -11.38 -0.73 -3.68
CA LEU A 327 -11.06 -0.21 -5.01
C LEU A 327 -12.09 -0.61 -6.08
N PHE A 328 -12.66 -1.81 -5.97
CA PHE A 328 -13.63 -2.34 -6.92
C PHE A 328 -14.85 -2.86 -6.19
N ASP A 329 -16.03 -2.70 -6.80
CA ASP A 329 -17.21 -3.39 -6.32
C ASP A 329 -17.19 -4.88 -6.71
N TYR A 330 -18.26 -5.59 -6.36
CA TYR A 330 -18.39 -7.02 -6.66
C TYR A 330 -18.39 -7.33 -8.17
N TYR A 331 -18.69 -6.35 -9.02
CA TYR A 331 -18.73 -6.50 -10.48
C TYR A 331 -17.44 -6.02 -11.16
N GLY A 332 -16.42 -5.63 -10.39
CA GLY A 332 -15.17 -5.07 -10.92
C GLY A 332 -15.28 -3.59 -11.32
N VAL A 333 -16.37 -2.90 -10.93
CA VAL A 333 -16.52 -1.46 -11.25
C VAL A 333 -15.61 -0.66 -10.31
N PRO A 334 -14.74 0.23 -10.84
CA PRO A 334 -13.90 1.08 -10.01
C PRO A 334 -14.73 2.01 -9.14
N THR A 335 -14.45 2.01 -7.85
CA THR A 335 -15.15 2.80 -6.84
C THR A 335 -14.55 4.21 -6.71
N LYS A 336 -15.10 5.05 -5.83
CA LYS A 336 -14.51 6.36 -5.52
C LYS A 336 -13.08 6.25 -4.99
N THR A 337 -12.80 5.21 -4.21
CA THR A 337 -11.46 4.96 -3.63
C THR A 337 -10.45 4.63 -4.72
N TYR A 338 -10.80 3.84 -5.75
CA TYR A 338 -9.89 3.57 -6.87
C TYR A 338 -9.40 4.85 -7.55
N TYR A 339 -10.29 5.80 -7.81
CA TYR A 339 -9.88 7.04 -8.47
C TYR A 339 -8.95 7.91 -7.61
N THR A 340 -8.98 7.78 -6.28
CA THR A 340 -7.96 8.39 -5.41
C THR A 340 -6.58 7.82 -5.72
N PHE A 341 -6.45 6.50 -5.86
CA PHE A 341 -5.18 5.86 -6.23
C PHE A 341 -4.75 6.22 -7.65
N LEU A 342 -5.69 6.27 -8.60
CA LEU A 342 -5.41 6.69 -9.97
C LEU A 342 -4.85 8.13 -10.02
N ARG A 343 -5.46 9.06 -9.29
CA ARG A 343 -5.01 10.45 -9.20
C ARG A 343 -3.72 10.61 -8.41
N PHE A 344 -3.51 9.80 -7.39
CA PHE A 344 -2.23 9.76 -6.71
C PHE A 344 -1.11 9.25 -7.63
N ASN A 345 -1.37 8.23 -8.46
CA ASN A 345 -0.40 7.80 -9.49
C ASN A 345 -0.13 8.89 -10.54
N GLU A 346 -1.13 9.69 -10.90
CA GLU A 346 -0.88 10.87 -11.73
C GLU A 346 0.05 11.86 -11.00
N LEU A 347 -0.23 12.13 -9.72
CA LEU A 347 0.56 13.05 -8.89
C LEU A 347 2.01 12.57 -8.69
N ARG A 348 2.23 11.27 -8.49
CA ARG A 348 3.57 10.71 -8.23
C ARG A 348 4.51 10.80 -9.42
N ARG A 349 3.98 10.99 -10.63
CA ARG A 349 4.78 11.17 -11.86
C ARG A 349 5.39 12.55 -11.98
N PHE A 350 4.95 13.53 -11.19
CA PHE A 350 5.54 14.85 -11.20
C PHE A 350 6.98 14.79 -10.68
N ALA A 351 7.87 15.53 -11.35
CA ALA A 351 9.32 15.46 -11.11
C ALA A 351 9.72 15.78 -9.65
N ARG A 352 8.93 16.63 -8.97
CA ARG A 352 9.24 17.10 -7.63
C ARG A 352 7.98 17.24 -6.78
N ARG A 353 8.09 16.88 -5.50
CA ARG A 353 7.11 17.16 -4.45
C ARG A 353 7.24 18.61 -4.00
N ALA A 354 6.17 19.38 -4.17
CA ALA A 354 6.09 20.76 -3.72
C ALA A 354 5.73 20.82 -2.22
N GLU A 355 6.19 21.87 -1.52
CA GLU A 355 5.70 22.18 -0.18
C GLU A 355 4.19 22.47 -0.23
N ALA A 356 3.39 21.72 0.52
CA ALA A 356 1.96 21.92 0.61
C ALA A 356 1.46 21.68 2.04
N LYS A 357 0.58 22.55 2.54
CA LYS A 357 0.05 22.42 3.90
C LYS A 357 -1.34 23.02 4.02
N SER A 358 -2.12 22.51 4.97
CA SER A 358 -3.33 23.17 5.44
C SER A 358 -3.12 23.71 6.85
N GLU A 359 -3.70 24.88 7.13
CA GLU A 359 -3.82 25.42 8.50
C GLU A 359 -5.07 24.87 9.21
N SER A 360 -5.85 24.02 8.54
CA SER A 360 -7.13 23.49 9.03
C SER A 360 -7.00 22.01 9.37
N GLU A 361 -7.44 21.64 10.56
CA GLU A 361 -7.46 20.26 11.02
C GLU A 361 -8.32 19.37 10.11
N GLY A 362 -7.87 18.14 9.88
CA GLY A 362 -8.57 17.15 9.05
C GLY A 362 -8.52 17.42 7.54
N ILE A 363 -7.69 18.37 7.11
CA ILE A 363 -7.37 18.63 5.70
C ILE A 363 -5.94 18.19 5.39
N TYR A 364 -5.81 17.32 4.39
CA TYR A 364 -4.55 16.70 4.00
C TYR A 364 -4.22 17.09 2.56
N VAL A 365 -2.96 17.41 2.30
CA VAL A 365 -2.55 17.94 1.00
C VAL A 365 -1.23 17.35 0.56
N CYS A 366 -1.16 16.93 -0.71
CA CYS A 366 0.08 16.59 -1.39
C CYS A 366 0.10 17.27 -2.75
N ALA A 367 1.26 17.80 -3.17
CA ALA A 367 1.40 18.53 -4.42
C ALA A 367 2.69 18.13 -5.16
N GLY A 368 2.59 18.09 -6.48
CA GLY A 368 3.67 17.76 -7.41
C GLY A 368 3.85 18.85 -8.45
N VAL A 369 5.07 19.02 -8.94
CA VAL A 369 5.44 20.04 -9.94
C VAL A 369 6.47 19.50 -10.92
N ASN A 370 6.30 19.86 -12.19
CA ASN A 370 7.20 19.55 -13.29
C ASN A 370 8.12 20.75 -13.57
N GLY A 371 9.43 20.51 -13.52
CA GLY A 371 10.45 21.53 -13.77
C GLY A 371 10.59 22.60 -12.68
N VAL A 372 11.44 23.59 -12.95
CA VAL A 372 11.53 24.82 -12.15
C VAL A 372 10.48 25.79 -12.67
N ILE A 373 9.36 25.91 -11.96
CA ILE A 373 8.43 27.02 -12.20
C ILE A 373 9.14 28.30 -11.72
N GLY A 374 9.84 28.98 -12.65
CA GLY A 374 10.58 30.22 -12.39
C GLY A 374 12.11 30.18 -12.59
N GLY A 375 12.68 29.13 -13.21
CA GLY A 375 14.11 29.08 -13.58
C GLY A 375 14.42 29.87 -14.86
N SER A 376 15.60 30.48 -14.93
CA SER A 376 16.11 31.14 -16.14
C SER A 376 16.26 30.15 -17.30
N GLU A 377 16.33 30.66 -18.54
CA GLU A 377 16.28 29.88 -19.79
C GLU A 377 17.34 28.76 -19.94
N ASP A 378 18.33 28.68 -19.06
CA ASP A 378 19.45 27.73 -19.11
C ASP A 378 19.12 26.31 -18.60
N ASP A 379 17.98 26.08 -17.93
CA ASP A 379 17.61 24.75 -17.37
C ASP A 379 16.83 23.83 -18.33
N LYS A 380 16.70 24.20 -19.62
CA LYS A 380 15.85 23.49 -20.59
C LYS A 380 16.45 22.22 -21.21
N GLU A 381 17.70 21.84 -20.90
CA GLU A 381 18.41 20.80 -21.66
C GLU A 381 18.09 19.32 -21.27
N ASN A 382 17.23 19.05 -20.30
CA ASN A 382 16.91 17.67 -19.87
C ASN A 382 15.44 17.24 -20.01
N GLY A 383 14.60 18.00 -20.71
CA GLY A 383 13.20 17.64 -20.95
C GLY A 383 13.04 16.59 -22.06
N ARG A 384 12.54 15.38 -21.72
CA ARG A 384 12.07 14.41 -22.72
C ARG A 384 10.91 15.03 -23.51
N GLU A 385 11.08 15.21 -24.82
CA GLU A 385 10.00 15.58 -25.73
C GLU A 385 8.98 14.43 -25.81
N GLY A 386 7.85 14.60 -25.12
CA GLY A 386 6.65 13.79 -25.27
C GLY A 386 5.77 14.32 -26.40
N GLY A 387 5.20 13.42 -27.20
CA GLY A 387 4.55 13.68 -28.47
C GLY A 387 3.32 14.61 -28.47
N GLU A 388 2.94 15.02 -29.68
CA GLU A 388 1.92 16.01 -30.01
C GLU A 388 0.56 15.77 -29.33
N GLY A 389 0.04 16.79 -28.63
CA GLY A 389 -1.42 16.99 -28.49
C GLY A 389 -1.96 17.51 -27.16
N ALA A 390 -1.25 17.38 -26.03
CA ALA A 390 -1.68 17.93 -24.75
C ALA A 390 -0.51 18.54 -23.99
N VAL A 391 -0.63 19.82 -23.60
CA VAL A 391 0.34 20.46 -22.71
C VAL A 391 0.27 19.73 -21.37
N GLU A 392 1.32 18.99 -21.00
CA GLU A 392 1.38 18.33 -19.70
C GLU A 392 1.17 19.36 -18.57
N PRO A 393 0.43 19.01 -17.51
CA PRO A 393 0.24 19.92 -16.39
C PRO A 393 1.59 20.27 -15.77
N ALA A 394 1.80 21.55 -15.49
CA ALA A 394 3.02 22.04 -14.86
C ALA A 394 3.03 21.75 -13.35
N ALA A 395 1.87 21.66 -12.72
CA ALA A 395 1.74 21.21 -11.33
C ALA A 395 0.38 20.55 -11.07
N ALA A 396 0.29 19.79 -9.98
CA ALA A 396 -0.98 19.28 -9.48
C ALA A 396 -1.00 19.21 -7.96
N ALA A 397 -2.19 19.19 -7.38
CA ALA A 397 -2.39 18.99 -5.94
C ALA A 397 -3.59 18.10 -5.67
N MET A 398 -3.42 17.14 -4.76
CA MET A 398 -4.49 16.35 -4.18
C MET A 398 -4.78 16.88 -2.78
N ILE A 399 -6.02 17.32 -2.56
CA ILE A 399 -6.52 17.87 -1.30
C ILE A 399 -7.64 16.94 -0.80
N SER A 400 -7.48 16.38 0.38
CA SER A 400 -8.51 15.59 1.06
C SER A 400 -9.09 16.35 2.24
N ASN A 401 -10.41 16.54 2.25
CA ASN A 401 -11.15 16.92 3.45
C ASN A 401 -11.78 15.67 4.06
N TYR A 402 -11.10 15.02 5.00
CA TYR A 402 -11.55 13.77 5.60
C TYR A 402 -12.24 14.00 6.96
N ARG A 403 -11.57 14.70 7.88
CA ARG A 403 -12.09 15.06 9.21
C ARG A 403 -12.37 16.56 9.38
N GLY A 404 -12.08 17.36 8.37
CA GLY A 404 -12.28 18.81 8.39
C GLY A 404 -13.75 19.22 8.29
N GLN A 405 -13.99 20.51 8.53
CA GLN A 405 -15.32 21.10 8.40
C GLN A 405 -15.71 21.30 6.94
N SER A 406 -17.00 21.13 6.62
CA SER A 406 -17.51 21.59 5.32
C SER A 406 -17.49 23.11 5.27
N GLY A 407 -16.84 23.70 4.27
CA GLY A 407 -16.77 25.15 4.19
C GLY A 407 -15.96 25.69 3.03
N PHE A 408 -15.80 27.02 3.00
CA PHE A 408 -14.95 27.69 2.04
C PHE A 408 -13.48 27.67 2.48
N TYR A 409 -12.64 27.15 1.61
CA TYR A 409 -11.19 27.13 1.72
C TYR A 409 -10.60 28.09 0.69
N VAL A 410 -9.64 28.89 1.12
CA VAL A 410 -8.80 29.71 0.25
C VAL A 410 -7.51 28.95 0.04
N ILE A 411 -7.25 28.57 -1.21
CA ILE A 411 -6.06 27.88 -1.66
C ILE A 411 -5.13 28.94 -2.24
N GLY A 412 -4.03 29.21 -1.54
CA GLY A 412 -2.94 30.05 -2.04
C GLY A 412 -1.97 29.22 -2.85
N ILE A 413 -1.83 29.55 -4.14
CA ILE A 413 -0.89 28.93 -5.06
C ILE A 413 0.26 29.92 -5.26
N ARG A 414 1.42 29.58 -4.70
CA ARG A 414 2.63 30.42 -4.70
C ARG A 414 3.66 29.87 -5.68
N GLY A 415 4.54 30.76 -6.16
CA GLY A 415 5.58 30.40 -7.12
C GLY A 415 5.10 30.35 -8.57
N LEU A 416 3.91 30.89 -8.90
CA LEU A 416 3.48 31.03 -10.31
C LEU A 416 4.29 32.16 -10.99
N PRO A 417 4.77 31.99 -12.24
CA PRO A 417 5.53 33.02 -12.92
C PRO A 417 4.69 34.26 -13.20
N GLU A 418 5.30 35.44 -13.01
CA GLU A 418 4.63 36.71 -13.28
C GLU A 418 4.28 36.86 -14.77
N GLY A 419 3.09 37.43 -15.04
CA GLY A 419 2.65 37.74 -16.40
C GLY A 419 2.03 36.57 -17.17
N GLU A 420 2.17 35.34 -16.68
CA GLU A 420 1.52 34.16 -17.27
C GLU A 420 0.07 34.01 -16.79
N ARG A 421 -0.80 33.50 -17.67
CA ARG A 421 -2.16 33.09 -17.30
C ARG A 421 -2.17 31.61 -16.98
N TRP A 422 -2.87 31.25 -15.90
CA TRP A 422 -2.94 29.89 -15.41
C TRP A 422 -4.38 29.43 -15.27
N ILE A 423 -4.62 28.18 -15.61
CA ILE A 423 -5.90 27.50 -15.42
C ILE A 423 -5.71 26.39 -14.40
N ALA A 424 -6.60 26.34 -13.41
CA ALA A 424 -6.74 25.22 -12.51
C ALA A 424 -7.96 24.37 -12.90
N GLU A 425 -7.72 23.14 -13.34
CA GLU A 425 -8.77 22.16 -13.58
C GLU A 425 -9.09 21.45 -12.28
N GLU A 426 -10.35 21.54 -11.86
CA GLU A 426 -10.80 20.96 -10.61
C GLU A 426 -11.52 19.65 -10.86
N TYR A 427 -10.91 18.53 -10.47
CA TYR A 427 -11.57 17.23 -10.42
C TYR A 427 -12.05 16.95 -9.00
N ARG A 428 -13.24 16.38 -8.87
CA ARG A 428 -13.83 16.04 -7.57
C ARG A 428 -14.25 14.59 -7.47
N THR A 429 -13.91 14.01 -6.33
CA THR A 429 -14.53 12.82 -5.77
C THR A 429 -15.20 13.22 -4.45
N ASP A 430 -16.52 13.23 -4.44
CA ASP A 430 -17.36 13.56 -3.30
C ASP A 430 -18.61 12.66 -3.32
N ARG A 431 -19.63 12.96 -2.51
CA ARG A 431 -20.86 12.16 -2.48
C ARG A 431 -21.55 12.02 -3.84
N GLU A 432 -21.52 13.07 -4.67
CA GLU A 432 -22.25 13.13 -5.95
C GLU A 432 -21.36 12.80 -7.15
N ARG A 433 -20.04 12.99 -7.03
CA ARG A 433 -19.08 12.91 -8.13
C ARG A 433 -18.03 11.84 -7.86
N THR A 434 -17.62 11.16 -8.92
CA THR A 434 -16.52 10.17 -8.89
C THR A 434 -15.54 10.59 -9.96
N ASP A 435 -14.44 11.24 -9.55
CA ASP A 435 -13.38 11.76 -10.42
C ASP A 435 -13.86 12.53 -11.65
N ARG A 436 -14.73 13.52 -11.43
CA ARG A 436 -15.28 14.34 -12.51
C ARG A 436 -14.71 15.74 -12.50
N LEU A 437 -14.42 16.27 -13.69
CA LEU A 437 -14.14 17.69 -13.87
C LEU A 437 -15.37 18.48 -13.37
N ALA A 438 -15.16 19.25 -12.32
CA ALA A 438 -16.17 20.07 -11.66
C ALA A 438 -16.15 21.51 -12.18
N ALA A 439 -14.95 22.06 -12.42
CA ALA A 439 -14.78 23.43 -12.87
C ALA A 439 -13.41 23.67 -13.50
N LEU A 440 -13.32 24.75 -14.29
CA LEU A 440 -12.08 25.36 -14.74
C LEU A 440 -11.99 26.74 -14.10
N HIS A 441 -10.89 27.02 -13.41
CA HIS A 441 -10.67 28.29 -12.73
C HIS A 441 -9.51 29.03 -13.39
N GLU A 442 -9.76 30.22 -13.90
CA GLU A 442 -8.69 31.14 -14.24
C GLU A 442 -8.08 31.71 -12.96
N LEU A 443 -6.78 31.48 -12.76
CA LEU A 443 -6.07 32.03 -11.62
C LEU A 443 -5.70 33.48 -11.92
N ASP A 444 -6.10 34.37 -11.01
CA ASP A 444 -5.65 35.75 -11.05
C ASP A 444 -4.18 35.89 -10.63
N ARG A 445 -3.62 37.10 -10.74
CA ARG A 445 -2.23 37.38 -10.37
C ARG A 445 -1.90 37.11 -8.89
N THR A 446 -2.90 36.93 -8.03
CA THR A 446 -2.69 36.65 -6.61
C THR A 446 -2.50 35.16 -6.32
N GLY A 447 -2.83 34.30 -7.30
CA GLY A 447 -2.78 32.85 -7.15
C GLY A 447 -3.77 32.31 -6.13
N LEU A 448 -4.86 33.05 -5.84
CA LEU A 448 -5.84 32.64 -4.83
C LEU A 448 -7.04 31.97 -5.51
N LEU A 449 -7.36 30.77 -5.03
CA LEU A 449 -8.53 30.02 -5.45
C LEU A 449 -9.44 29.75 -4.25
N LYS A 450 -10.72 30.14 -4.32
CA LYS A 450 -11.68 29.92 -3.24
C LYS A 450 -12.65 28.79 -3.61
N LEU A 451 -12.56 27.67 -2.91
CA LEU A 451 -13.41 26.49 -3.15
C LEU A 451 -14.26 26.17 -1.93
N PHE A 452 -15.51 25.76 -2.16
CA PHE A 452 -16.28 25.07 -1.13
C PHE A 452 -15.91 23.58 -1.14
N ILE A 453 -15.37 23.08 -0.04
CA ILE A 453 -14.94 21.69 0.09
C ILE A 453 -15.74 21.06 1.23
N SER A 454 -16.67 20.17 0.91
CA SER A 454 -17.43 19.41 1.91
C SER A 454 -16.53 18.38 2.60
N ARG A 455 -16.89 18.00 3.82
CA ARG A 455 -16.33 16.80 4.45
C ARG A 455 -16.53 15.59 3.54
N HIS A 456 -15.52 14.72 3.53
CA HIS A 456 -15.37 13.58 2.62
C HIS A 456 -15.28 13.96 1.14
N THR A 457 -14.52 15.01 0.83
CA THR A 457 -14.22 15.40 -0.56
C THR A 457 -12.74 15.27 -0.83
N VAL A 458 -12.41 14.63 -1.95
CA VAL A 458 -11.09 14.70 -2.58
C VAL A 458 -11.17 15.65 -3.76
N VAL A 459 -10.36 16.70 -3.72
CA VAL A 459 -10.15 17.61 -4.84
C VAL A 459 -8.80 17.31 -5.46
N TYR A 460 -8.77 17.12 -6.77
CA TYR A 460 -7.54 17.05 -7.54
C TYR A 460 -7.45 18.25 -8.48
N LEU A 461 -6.50 19.14 -8.22
CA LEU A 461 -6.25 20.34 -9.01
C LEU A 461 -5.13 20.07 -10.00
N LYS A 462 -5.38 20.25 -11.30
CA LYS A 462 -4.33 20.29 -12.33
C LYS A 462 -4.07 21.73 -12.74
N LEU A 463 -2.83 22.15 -12.68
CA LEU A 463 -2.40 23.50 -13.02
C LEU A 463 -1.68 23.48 -14.36
N ARG A 464 -2.19 24.26 -15.32
CA ARG A 464 -1.58 24.44 -16.63
C ARG A 464 -1.54 25.91 -17.03
N ARG A 465 -0.59 26.24 -17.90
CA ARG A 465 -0.54 27.54 -18.58
C ARG A 465 -1.71 27.63 -19.56
N ALA A 466 -2.36 28.79 -19.61
CA ALA A 466 -3.56 29.05 -20.40
C ALA A 466 -3.26 29.23 -21.89
#